data_AF-A0A0L7LSF9-F1
#
_entry.id   AF-A0A0L7LSF9-F1
#
_cell.length_a   1.000
_cell.length_b   1.000
_cell.length_c   1.000
_cell.angle_alpha   90.00
_cell.angle_beta   90.00
_cell.angle_gamma   90.00
#
_symmetry.space_group_name_H-M   'P 1'
#
loop_
_entity.id
_entity.type
_entity.pdbx_description
1 polymer ?
#
loop_
_entity_poly.entity_id
_entity_poly.type
_entity_poly.pdbx_seq_one_letter_code
_entity_poly.pdbx_strand_id
1 'polypeptide(L)'
;MTTAARPTFDPARGGQGRGEKDLSAISRQYSSRDLPGHTKLKYREQGQGTTDELRSRDFRKELDDREKDEAERKQEEERIRMENILSGNPLLNYSAAGQKNDLKVKRRWDDDVVFKNCARSEPEKKLNTFINDSLRSEFHKKFMEKYVK
;
A
#
# COMPACT_ATOMS: atom_id res chain seq x y z
N MET A 1 3.88 1.93 49.06
CA MET A 1 4.20 2.12 47.63
C MET A 1 4.93 3.46 47.49
N THR A 2 6.03 3.53 46.73
CA THR A 2 6.81 4.78 46.57
C THR A 2 6.27 5.61 45.41
N THR A 3 6.31 6.94 45.56
CA THR A 3 5.78 7.91 44.59
C THR A 3 6.78 8.33 43.52
N ALA A 4 7.90 7.62 43.39
CA ALA A 4 9.01 7.98 42.51
C ALA A 4 8.67 7.82 41.01
N ALA A 5 7.88 6.80 40.66
CA ALA A 5 7.37 6.63 39.30
C ALA A 5 6.16 7.56 39.09
N ARG A 6 6.37 8.67 38.38
CA ARG A 6 5.31 9.65 38.04
C ARG A 6 5.37 9.99 36.55
N PRO A 7 4.21 10.23 35.90
CA PRO A 7 4.18 10.70 34.51
C PRO A 7 4.69 12.15 34.41
N THR A 8 5.14 12.53 33.22
CA THR A 8 5.48 13.92 32.88
C THR A 8 4.23 14.62 32.38
N PHE A 9 3.71 15.57 33.16
CA PHE A 9 2.55 16.38 32.75
C PHE A 9 2.96 17.63 31.97
N ASP A 10 4.06 18.27 32.39
CA ASP A 10 4.63 19.43 31.71
C ASP A 10 6.00 19.06 31.08
N PRO A 11 6.20 19.27 29.77
CA PRO A 11 7.47 19.01 29.13
C PRO A 11 8.52 20.07 29.52
N ALA A 12 9.80 19.71 29.46
CA ALA A 12 10.89 20.66 29.63
C ALA A 12 10.85 21.75 28.53
N ARG A 13 11.00 23.01 28.91
CA ARG A 13 11.08 24.15 27.97
C ARG A 13 12.53 24.40 27.54
N GLY A 14 12.73 24.63 26.25
CA GLY A 14 14.01 25.11 25.72
C GLY A 14 14.30 26.57 26.12
N GLY A 15 15.54 27.01 25.93
CA GLY A 15 16.02 28.36 26.25
C GLY A 15 16.91 28.45 27.48
N GLN A 16 17.42 27.35 28.03
CA GLN A 16 18.34 27.35 29.19
C GLN A 16 19.56 26.46 28.98
N GLY A 17 19.64 25.77 27.85
CA GLY A 17 20.69 24.84 27.48
C GLY A 17 21.81 25.47 26.66
N ARG A 18 22.76 24.63 26.25
CA ARG A 18 23.92 25.02 25.44
C ARG A 18 23.47 25.59 24.10
N GLY A 19 23.93 26.79 23.78
CA GLY A 19 23.67 27.44 22.49
C GLY A 19 22.32 28.14 22.36
N GLU A 20 21.52 28.26 23.43
CA GLU A 20 20.15 28.76 23.33
C GLU A 20 19.93 30.23 23.74
N LYS A 21 20.83 30.84 24.53
CA LYS A 21 20.70 32.24 24.97
C LYS A 21 21.96 33.04 24.64
N ASP A 22 22.87 33.13 25.59
CA ASP A 22 24.26 33.32 25.26
C ASP A 22 24.73 31.97 24.69
N LEU A 23 25.70 31.94 23.79
CA LEU A 23 26.39 30.71 23.37
C LEU A 23 27.19 30.07 24.54
N SER A 24 26.71 30.26 25.79
CA SER A 24 27.06 29.71 27.08
C SER A 24 28.57 29.57 27.21
N ALA A 25 29.25 30.66 27.58
CA ALA A 25 30.64 30.64 28.03
C ALA A 25 31.48 29.61 27.26
N ILE A 26 31.52 29.79 25.93
CA ILE A 26 32.04 28.88 24.89
C ILE A 26 32.69 27.62 25.47
N SER A 27 31.87 26.59 25.72
CA SER A 27 32.39 25.29 26.11
C SER A 27 33.12 24.68 24.92
N ARG A 28 34.33 24.17 25.15
CA ARG A 28 35.12 23.41 24.15
C ARG A 28 34.60 22.00 23.85
N GLN A 29 33.38 21.69 24.27
CA GLN A 29 32.81 20.35 24.14
C GLN A 29 31.94 20.34 22.88
N TYR A 30 32.24 19.42 21.96
CA TYR A 30 31.48 19.20 20.73
C TYR A 30 31.23 17.70 20.55
N SER A 31 30.12 17.36 19.91
CA SER A 31 29.78 15.97 19.54
C SER A 31 30.45 15.60 18.22
N SER A 32 30.61 14.30 17.95
CA SER A 32 30.99 13.81 16.62
C SER A 32 29.97 14.20 15.54
N ARG A 33 28.72 14.51 15.91
CA ARG A 33 27.68 15.00 14.98
C ARG A 33 27.79 16.48 14.66
N ASP A 34 28.53 17.26 15.46
CA ASP A 34 28.74 18.69 15.25
C ASP A 34 29.96 18.96 14.34
N LEU A 35 30.68 17.90 13.93
CA LEU A 35 31.76 18.00 12.96
C LEU A 35 31.21 18.46 11.60
N PRO A 36 31.99 19.24 10.80
CA PRO A 36 31.52 19.75 9.52
C PRO A 36 31.00 18.65 8.58
N GLY A 37 29.70 18.70 8.29
CA GLY A 37 29.00 17.83 7.36
C GLY A 37 27.99 18.63 6.55
N HIS A 38 27.81 18.28 5.27
CA HIS A 38 26.90 18.99 4.37
C HIS A 38 27.11 20.51 4.35
N THR A 39 28.36 20.95 4.20
CA THR A 39 28.76 22.37 4.23
C THR A 39 28.30 23.20 3.02
N LYS A 40 27.72 22.55 2.00
CA LYS A 40 27.20 23.19 0.79
C LYS A 40 25.72 22.92 0.66
N LEU A 41 24.93 23.99 0.61
CA LEU A 41 23.50 23.92 0.29
C LEU A 41 23.32 23.65 -1.21
N LYS A 42 22.38 22.77 -1.54
CA LYS A 42 21.97 22.51 -2.93
C LYS A 42 20.83 23.45 -3.29
N TYR A 43 20.92 24.07 -4.46
CA TYR A 43 19.84 24.85 -5.04
C TYR A 43 19.15 24.03 -6.14
N ARG A 44 17.91 24.39 -6.45
CA ARG A 44 17.18 23.76 -7.56
C ARG A 44 17.77 24.26 -8.88
N GLU A 45 18.16 23.34 -9.74
CA GLU A 45 18.55 23.65 -11.12
C GLU A 45 17.31 23.83 -12.01
N GLN A 46 17.49 24.45 -13.18
CA GLN A 46 16.43 24.55 -14.18
C GLN A 46 15.89 23.15 -14.53
N GLY A 47 14.57 23.01 -14.59
CA GLY A 47 13.85 21.74 -14.78
C GLY A 47 13.52 20.99 -13.48
N GLN A 48 14.05 21.39 -12.32
CA GLN A 48 13.73 20.80 -11.01
C GLN A 48 12.59 21.52 -10.26
N GLY A 49 11.84 22.39 -10.96
CA GLY A 49 10.82 23.24 -10.38
C GLY A 49 11.43 24.42 -9.63
N THR A 50 12.25 25.22 -10.33
CA THR A 50 12.75 26.50 -9.80
C THR A 50 11.58 27.44 -9.47
N THR A 51 11.81 28.45 -8.63
CA THR A 51 10.74 29.41 -8.27
C THR A 51 10.16 30.13 -9.48
N ASP A 52 10.99 30.40 -10.48
CA ASP A 52 10.58 31.09 -11.70
C ASP A 52 9.72 30.20 -12.61
N GLU A 53 10.05 28.91 -12.72
CA GLU A 53 9.21 27.93 -13.41
C GLU A 53 7.88 27.71 -12.72
N LEU A 54 7.83 27.72 -11.38
CA LEU A 54 6.59 27.53 -10.64
C LEU A 54 5.66 28.74 -10.76
N ARG A 55 6.20 29.95 -10.88
CA ARG A 55 5.41 31.19 -11.05
C ARG A 55 4.67 31.25 -12.38
N SER A 56 5.22 30.65 -13.43
CA SER A 56 4.63 30.65 -14.78
C SER A 56 3.69 29.48 -15.04
N ARG A 57 3.63 28.47 -14.15
CA ARG A 57 2.79 27.28 -14.30
C ARG A 57 1.39 27.49 -13.77
N ASP A 58 0.40 27.00 -14.53
CA ASP A 58 -0.98 26.87 -14.07
C ASP A 58 -1.24 25.46 -13.53
N PHE A 59 -1.10 25.30 -12.21
CA PHE A 59 -1.28 24.02 -11.54
C PHE A 59 -2.72 23.51 -11.58
N ARG A 60 -3.72 24.40 -11.70
CA ARG A 60 -5.12 23.97 -11.70
C ARG A 60 -5.41 23.19 -12.97
N LYS A 61 -4.97 23.70 -14.11
CA LYS A 61 -5.12 23.03 -15.40
C LYS A 61 -4.33 21.72 -15.45
N GLU A 62 -3.06 21.74 -15.03
CA GLU A 62 -2.21 20.55 -15.03
C GLU A 62 -2.75 19.42 -14.15
N LEU A 63 -3.35 19.76 -13.01
CA LEU A 63 -4.00 18.78 -12.13
C LEU A 63 -5.27 18.20 -12.75
N ASP A 64 -6.12 19.04 -13.35
CA ASP A 64 -7.37 18.61 -13.99
C ASP A 64 -7.09 17.68 -15.20
N ASP A 65 -6.09 18.02 -16.01
CA ASP A 65 -5.69 17.18 -17.15
C ASP A 65 -5.14 15.82 -16.68
N ARG A 66 -4.29 15.81 -15.64
CA ARG A 66 -3.78 14.55 -15.07
C ARG A 66 -4.86 13.70 -14.42
N GLU A 67 -5.81 14.31 -13.72
CA GLU A 67 -6.91 13.59 -13.08
C GLU A 67 -7.81 12.93 -14.13
N LYS A 68 -8.08 13.61 -15.25
CA LYS A 68 -8.81 13.03 -16.38
C LYS A 68 -8.08 11.84 -16.99
N ASP A 69 -6.79 11.98 -17.30
CA ASP A 69 -5.98 10.89 -17.86
C ASP A 69 -5.96 9.67 -16.92
N GLU A 70 -5.84 9.88 -15.60
CA GLU A 70 -5.88 8.79 -14.63
C GLU A 70 -7.27 8.17 -14.48
N ALA A 71 -8.33 8.96 -14.56
CA ALA A 71 -9.70 8.48 -14.54
C ALA A 71 -10.01 7.63 -15.78
N GLU A 72 -9.60 8.06 -16.98
CA GLU A 72 -9.73 7.30 -18.22
C GLU A 72 -8.95 5.98 -18.16
N ARG A 73 -7.70 6.01 -17.69
CA ARG A 73 -6.89 4.80 -17.48
C ARG A 73 -7.59 3.82 -16.54
N LYS A 74 -8.15 4.32 -15.43
CA LYS A 74 -8.88 3.49 -14.47
C LYS A 74 -10.16 2.90 -15.07
N GLN A 75 -10.91 3.66 -15.86
CA GLN A 75 -12.11 3.16 -16.55
C GLN A 75 -11.77 2.06 -17.56
N GLU A 76 -10.70 2.21 -18.32
CA GLU A 76 -10.25 1.18 -19.27
C GLU A 76 -9.79 -0.09 -18.53
N GLU A 77 -9.03 0.04 -17.44
CA GLU A 77 -8.66 -1.10 -16.59
C GLU A 77 -9.89 -1.82 -16.01
N GLU A 78 -10.90 -1.08 -15.56
CA GLU A 78 -12.16 -1.63 -15.08
C GLU A 78 -12.94 -2.32 -16.22
N ARG A 79 -12.95 -1.76 -17.43
CA ARG A 79 -13.57 -2.34 -18.62
C ARG A 79 -12.92 -3.68 -19.00
N ILE A 80 -11.59 -3.70 -19.10
CA ILE A 80 -10.81 -4.91 -19.37
C ILE A 80 -11.04 -5.95 -18.26
N ARG A 81 -11.09 -5.51 -16.99
CA ARG A 81 -11.39 -6.39 -15.87
C ARG A 81 -12.79 -7.01 -16.00
N MET A 82 -13.80 -6.23 -16.36
CA MET A 82 -15.15 -6.73 -16.58
C MET A 82 -15.24 -7.70 -17.77
N GLU A 83 -14.57 -7.39 -18.88
CA GLU A 83 -14.50 -8.26 -20.06
C GLU A 83 -13.83 -9.61 -19.74
N ASN A 84 -12.73 -9.60 -18.99
CA ASN A 84 -12.05 -10.80 -18.52
C ASN A 84 -12.92 -11.63 -17.56
N ILE A 85 -13.68 -10.99 -16.69
CA ILE A 85 -14.63 -11.68 -15.81
C ILE A 85 -15.77 -12.33 -16.62
N LEU A 86 -16.29 -11.63 -17.63
CA LEU A 86 -17.40 -12.10 -18.46
C LEU A 86 -17.00 -13.25 -19.40
N SER A 87 -15.82 -13.15 -20.02
CA SER A 87 -15.25 -14.18 -20.92
C SER A 87 -14.75 -15.41 -20.18
N GLY A 88 -14.47 -15.31 -18.88
CA GLY A 88 -14.03 -16.42 -18.03
C GLY A 88 -15.11 -17.43 -17.64
N ASN A 89 -16.38 -17.22 -18.03
CA ASN A 89 -17.49 -18.13 -17.70
C ASN A 89 -17.81 -19.10 -18.86
N PRO A 90 -17.35 -20.36 -18.81
CA PRO A 90 -17.58 -21.34 -19.86
C PRO A 90 -19.07 -21.73 -20.03
N LEU A 91 -19.96 -21.41 -19.08
CA LEU A 91 -21.41 -21.68 -19.20
C LEU A 91 -22.10 -20.81 -20.28
N LEU A 92 -21.53 -19.67 -20.64
CA LEU A 92 -22.07 -18.78 -21.68
C LEU A 92 -21.64 -19.18 -23.11
N ASN A 93 -20.65 -20.07 -23.25
CA ASN A 93 -20.15 -20.56 -24.55
C ASN A 93 -20.73 -21.91 -25.02
N TYR A 94 -21.70 -22.49 -24.29
CA TYR A 94 -22.26 -23.81 -24.61
C TYR A 94 -23.26 -23.84 -25.77
N SER A 95 -23.69 -22.69 -26.31
CA SER A 95 -24.61 -22.69 -27.46
C SER A 95 -23.94 -23.09 -28.79
N ALA A 96 -22.63 -23.34 -28.82
CA ALA A 96 -21.87 -23.60 -30.06
C ALA A 96 -21.17 -24.98 -30.15
N ALA A 97 -21.26 -25.86 -29.15
CA ALA A 97 -20.60 -27.17 -29.21
C ALA A 97 -21.57 -28.32 -28.88
N GLY A 98 -22.40 -28.66 -29.86
CA GLY A 98 -23.12 -29.93 -29.87
C GLY A 98 -22.14 -31.10 -30.02
N GLN A 99 -21.88 -31.81 -28.94
CA GLN A 99 -21.22 -33.13 -28.99
C GLN A 99 -22.12 -34.17 -28.33
N LYS A 100 -22.78 -34.95 -29.20
CA LYS A 100 -23.41 -36.22 -28.87
C LYS A 100 -22.30 -37.19 -28.41
N ASN A 101 -22.30 -37.58 -27.14
CA ASN A 101 -21.44 -38.65 -26.65
C ASN A 101 -22.30 -39.69 -25.91
N ASP A 102 -22.17 -40.95 -26.33
CA ASP A 102 -22.84 -42.13 -25.78
C ASP A 102 -22.70 -42.23 -24.25
N LEU A 103 -23.83 -42.48 -23.58
CA LEU A 103 -24.00 -42.60 -22.13
C LEU A 103 -23.46 -43.94 -21.58
N LYS A 104 -22.18 -44.25 -21.80
CA LYS A 104 -21.52 -45.36 -21.09
C LYS A 104 -20.63 -44.80 -19.99
N VAL A 105 -21.23 -44.57 -18.83
CA VAL A 105 -20.53 -44.08 -17.63
C VAL A 105 -19.48 -45.11 -17.21
N LYS A 106 -18.20 -44.76 -17.37
CA LYS A 106 -17.07 -45.62 -17.03
C LYS A 106 -16.65 -45.30 -15.60
N ARG A 107 -16.75 -46.29 -14.70
CA ARG A 107 -16.40 -46.16 -13.28
C ARG A 107 -14.98 -45.63 -13.15
N ARG A 108 -14.83 -44.48 -12.50
CA ARG A 108 -13.54 -43.79 -12.33
C ARG A 108 -12.95 -44.19 -10.97
N TRP A 109 -11.63 -44.12 -10.82
CA TRP A 109 -10.97 -44.42 -9.52
C TRP A 109 -11.48 -43.51 -8.38
N ASP A 110 -12.00 -42.34 -8.74
CA ASP A 110 -12.62 -41.39 -7.85
C ASP A 110 -14.07 -41.72 -7.45
N ASP A 111 -14.78 -42.66 -8.08
CA ASP A 111 -16.24 -42.79 -7.91
C ASP A 111 -16.69 -43.12 -6.47
N ASP A 112 -15.85 -43.80 -5.68
CA ASP A 112 -16.16 -44.28 -4.31
C ASP A 112 -15.78 -43.28 -3.19
N VAL A 113 -15.42 -42.03 -3.50
CA VAL A 113 -15.05 -41.02 -2.48
C VAL A 113 -16.30 -40.27 -1.99
N VAL A 114 -16.50 -40.24 -0.67
CA VAL A 114 -17.68 -39.69 0.02
C VAL A 114 -17.84 -38.16 -0.07
N PHE A 115 -16.78 -37.41 -0.39
CA PHE A 115 -16.81 -35.96 -0.57
C PHE A 115 -16.35 -35.58 -1.97
N LYS A 116 -17.18 -34.82 -2.69
CA LYS A 116 -16.91 -34.37 -4.05
C LYS A 116 -17.01 -32.86 -4.16
N ASN A 117 -16.04 -32.24 -4.82
CA ASN A 117 -16.08 -30.85 -5.27
C ASN A 117 -16.31 -29.79 -4.17
N CYS A 118 -15.87 -30.02 -2.92
CA CYS A 118 -16.14 -29.14 -1.77
C CYS A 118 -15.65 -27.69 -1.95
N ALA A 119 -14.61 -27.46 -2.76
CA ALA A 119 -14.04 -26.14 -3.04
C ALA A 119 -14.27 -25.66 -4.49
N ARG A 120 -15.16 -26.32 -5.26
CA ARG A 120 -15.32 -26.04 -6.70
C ARG A 120 -15.81 -24.62 -7.02
N SER A 121 -16.49 -23.97 -6.08
CA SER A 121 -17.04 -22.63 -6.24
C SER A 121 -16.47 -21.61 -5.25
N GLU A 122 -15.38 -21.93 -4.55
CA GLU A 122 -14.79 -20.97 -3.61
C GLU A 122 -14.15 -19.84 -4.43
N PRO A 123 -14.61 -18.58 -4.30
CA PRO A 123 -13.99 -17.48 -5.01
C PRO A 123 -12.56 -17.31 -4.51
N GLU A 124 -11.60 -17.11 -5.44
CA GLU A 124 -10.23 -16.81 -5.03
C GLU A 124 -10.23 -15.59 -4.09
N LYS A 125 -9.69 -15.75 -2.89
CA LYS A 125 -9.58 -14.70 -1.87
C LYS A 125 -8.49 -13.67 -2.22
N LYS A 126 -8.51 -13.16 -3.45
CA LYS A 126 -7.75 -11.96 -3.84
C LYS A 126 -8.47 -10.75 -3.26
N LEU A 127 -8.39 -10.63 -1.93
CA LEU A 127 -8.89 -9.53 -1.14
C LEU A 127 -7.94 -8.34 -1.32
N ASN A 128 -8.13 -7.59 -2.41
CA ASN A 128 -7.55 -6.25 -2.56
C ASN A 128 -8.30 -5.26 -1.66
N THR A 129 -8.52 -5.62 -0.40
CA THR A 129 -9.21 -4.80 0.59
C THR A 129 -8.21 -4.36 1.64
N PHE A 130 -7.94 -3.06 1.67
CA PHE A 130 -7.15 -2.47 2.75
C PHE A 130 -8.03 -2.29 3.99
N ILE A 131 -7.56 -2.78 5.13
CA ILE A 131 -8.21 -2.60 6.42
C ILE A 131 -7.27 -1.80 7.32
N ASN A 132 -7.72 -0.63 7.77
CA ASN A 132 -7.01 0.21 8.74
C ASN A 132 -7.18 -0.33 10.17
N ASP A 133 -6.71 -1.57 10.39
CA ASP A 133 -6.75 -2.26 11.68
C ASP A 133 -5.52 -3.18 11.77
N SER A 134 -4.72 -3.01 12.82
CA SER A 134 -3.46 -3.73 12.98
C SER A 134 -3.62 -5.23 13.28
N LEU A 135 -4.80 -5.68 13.74
CA LEU A 135 -5.07 -7.08 14.09
C LEU A 135 -5.92 -7.78 13.03
N ARG A 136 -6.83 -7.04 12.38
CA ARG A 136 -7.76 -7.59 11.39
C ARG A 136 -7.28 -7.47 9.96
N SER A 137 -6.22 -6.68 9.71
CA SER A 137 -5.59 -6.61 8.40
C SER A 137 -5.14 -8.00 7.94
N GLU A 138 -5.30 -8.25 6.64
CA GLU A 138 -4.80 -9.45 5.98
C GLU A 138 -3.28 -9.61 6.16
N PHE A 139 -2.54 -8.50 6.32
CA PHE A 139 -1.12 -8.55 6.68
C PHE A 139 -0.91 -9.24 8.03
N HIS A 140 -1.67 -8.84 9.05
CA HIS A 140 -1.52 -9.38 10.40
C HIS A 140 -1.98 -10.83 10.50
N LYS A 141 -3.09 -11.18 9.84
CA LYS A 141 -3.56 -12.58 9.78
C LYS A 141 -2.51 -13.50 9.17
N LYS A 142 -1.94 -13.11 8.02
CA LYS A 142 -0.86 -13.87 7.36
C LYS A 142 0.42 -13.91 8.19
N PHE A 143 0.74 -12.81 8.89
CA PHE A 143 1.87 -12.79 9.82
C PHE A 143 1.66 -13.80 10.95
N MET A 144 0.50 -13.81 11.59
CA MET A 144 0.20 -14.73 12.68
C MET A 144 0.16 -16.18 12.20
N GLU A 145 -0.49 -16.48 11.08
CA GLU A 145 -0.48 -17.81 10.46
C GLU A 145 0.94 -18.32 10.14
N LYS A 146 1.84 -17.42 9.75
CA LYS A 146 3.23 -17.77 9.40
C LYS A 146 4.13 -17.99 10.61
N TYR A 147 4.00 -17.16 11.64
CA TYR A 147 4.94 -17.11 12.77
C TYR A 147 4.40 -17.73 14.05
N VAL A 148 3.09 -17.99 14.12
CA VAL A 148 2.43 -18.66 15.25
C VAL A 148 1.76 -19.92 14.72
N LYS A 149 2.20 -21.07 15.22
CA LYS A 149 1.77 -22.40 14.77
C LYS A 149 0.78 -23.02 15.74
#